data_AF-A0A958I9Z7-F1
#
_entry.id   AF-A0A958I9Z7-F1
#
_cell.length_a   1.000
_cell.length_b   1.000
_cell.length_c   1.000
_cell.angle_alpha   90.00
_cell.angle_beta   90.00
_cell.angle_gamma   90.00
#
_symmetry.space_group_name_H-M   'P 1'
#
loop_
_entity.id
_entity.type
_entity.pdbx_description
1 polymer ?
#
loop_
_entity_poly.entity_id
_entity_poly.type
_entity_poly.pdbx_seq_one_letter_code
_entity_poly.pdbx_strand_id
1 'polypeptide(L)'
;MVKRYFKRLVPIFGVLWVVTYFGNDVLRRFEGDAASVSTGTVSGGNLSNGKRLPSAGTNFHVNSRLSALVMGNYVHEKVRDLILDAYDSLSVILPNKKFIYGQAGGNGIFSPRSNGMSIDFMVPVIDLQGNSTTLPIYPWNQFGYGVKFNVIGKRSPYRIDFQAMAAHIFILNKLAAQHGMSVARVFFDPGLQPILFRTAFGAKLQQEINFPGKPGNSALPYDNHYRVDFSFSTESVNETVTGTDQNNTAKNYR
;
A
#
# COMPACT_ATOMS: atom_id res chain seq x y z
N MET A 1 35.76 -29.97 16.65
CA MET A 1 35.23 -28.68 17.16
C MET A 1 34.10 -28.11 16.27
N VAL A 2 34.24 -28.10 14.94
CA VAL A 2 33.25 -27.60 13.95
C VAL A 2 31.84 -28.23 14.05
N LYS A 3 31.72 -29.55 14.23
CA LYS A 3 30.41 -30.25 14.36
C LYS A 3 29.54 -29.78 15.54
N ARG A 4 30.14 -29.28 16.62
CA ARG A 4 29.42 -28.88 17.85
C ARG A 4 28.83 -27.47 17.73
N TYR A 5 29.49 -26.58 16.98
CA TYR A 5 28.97 -25.26 16.61
C TYR A 5 27.82 -25.37 15.60
N PHE A 6 27.96 -26.27 14.61
CA PHE A 6 26.91 -26.51 13.61
C PHE A 6 25.58 -26.95 14.24
N LYS A 7 25.60 -27.84 15.24
CA LYS A 7 24.40 -28.29 15.96
C LYS A 7 23.70 -27.17 16.76
N ARG A 8 24.40 -26.09 17.14
CA ARG A 8 23.81 -24.95 17.85
C ARG A 8 23.30 -23.85 16.91
N LEU A 9 23.80 -23.78 15.68
CA LEU A 9 23.39 -22.78 14.69
C LEU A 9 22.05 -23.14 14.01
N VAL A 10 21.81 -24.43 13.74
CA VAL A 10 20.54 -24.91 13.14
C VAL A 10 19.29 -24.42 13.88
N PRO A 11 19.16 -24.55 15.22
CA PRO A 11 17.98 -24.04 15.91
C PRO A 11 17.85 -22.51 15.88
N ILE A 12 18.97 -21.77 15.90
CA ILE A 12 18.96 -20.30 15.82
C ILE A 12 18.43 -19.83 14.46
N PHE A 13 18.91 -20.44 13.37
CA PHE A 13 18.41 -20.12 12.03
C PHE A 13 16.94 -20.55 11.86
N GLY A 14 16.53 -21.66 12.46
CA GLY A 14 15.13 -22.08 12.49
C GLY A 14 14.22 -21.06 13.20
N VAL A 15 14.61 -20.59 14.38
CA VAL A 15 13.86 -19.57 15.12
C VAL A 15 13.81 -18.25 14.34
N LEU A 16 14.93 -17.78 13.81
CA LEU A 16 14.98 -16.54 13.03
C LEU A 16 14.08 -16.63 11.79
N TRP A 17 14.05 -17.79 11.13
CA TRP A 17 13.17 -18.03 9.98
C TRP A 17 11.69 -17.98 10.39
N VAL A 18 11.29 -18.66 11.47
CA VAL A 18 9.92 -18.64 11.98
C VAL A 18 9.49 -17.23 12.36
N VAL A 19 10.33 -16.51 13.10
CA VAL A 19 10.06 -15.12 13.52
C VAL A 19 9.93 -14.22 12.31
N THR A 20 10.81 -14.33 11.32
CA THR A 20 10.73 -13.51 10.11
C THR A 20 9.49 -13.85 9.29
N TYR A 21 9.12 -15.12 9.20
CA TYR A 21 8.01 -15.55 8.35
C TYR A 21 6.65 -15.22 8.97
N PHE A 22 6.46 -15.46 10.27
CA PHE A 22 5.17 -15.34 10.95
C PHE A 22 5.07 -14.14 11.90
N GLY A 23 6.18 -13.52 12.28
CA GLY A 23 6.23 -12.54 13.36
C GLY A 23 5.29 -11.36 13.15
N ASN A 24 5.23 -10.78 11.94
CA ASN A 24 4.32 -9.68 11.65
C ASN A 24 2.85 -10.07 11.86
N ASP A 25 2.48 -11.28 11.42
CA ASP A 25 1.11 -11.78 11.51
C ASP A 25 0.74 -12.20 12.94
N VAL A 26 1.74 -12.62 13.73
CA VAL A 26 1.59 -12.81 15.19
C VAL A 26 1.39 -11.46 15.87
N LEU A 27 2.22 -10.45 15.60
CA LEU A 27 2.10 -9.11 16.18
C LEU A 27 0.74 -8.47 15.86
N ARG A 28 0.21 -8.68 14.65
CA ARG A 28 -1.15 -8.25 14.27
C ARG A 28 -2.23 -8.72 15.23
N ARG A 29 -2.10 -9.91 15.82
CA ARG A 29 -3.09 -10.44 16.79
C ARG A 29 -3.07 -9.73 18.13
N PHE A 30 -2.05 -8.91 18.39
CA PHE A 30 -1.92 -8.11 19.60
C PHE A 30 -2.10 -6.61 19.31
N GLU A 31 -2.55 -6.23 18.11
CA GLU A 31 -2.97 -4.86 17.82
C GLU A 31 -4.20 -4.53 18.66
N GLY A 32 -4.18 -3.39 19.36
CA GLY A 32 -5.33 -2.94 20.15
C GLY A 32 -6.51 -2.52 19.25
N ASP A 33 -7.72 -2.56 19.80
CA ASP A 33 -8.97 -2.28 19.07
C ASP A 33 -9.28 -0.77 18.91
N ALA A 34 -8.44 0.10 19.45
CA ALA A 34 -8.62 1.54 19.30
C ALA A 34 -8.62 1.95 17.82
N ALA A 35 -9.55 2.83 17.46
CA ALA A 35 -9.68 3.38 16.12
C ALA A 35 -8.40 4.13 15.71
N SER A 36 -8.04 4.03 14.43
CA SER A 36 -6.91 4.78 13.88
C SER A 36 -7.23 6.28 13.85
N VAL A 37 -6.21 7.11 14.11
CA VAL A 37 -6.32 8.57 14.00
C VAL A 37 -5.19 9.08 13.11
N SER A 38 -5.56 9.61 11.95
CA SER A 38 -4.66 10.23 10.99
C SER A 38 -4.79 11.76 11.06
N THR A 39 -3.69 12.47 11.28
CA THR A 39 -3.64 13.93 11.26
C THR A 39 -2.54 14.45 10.34
N GLY A 40 -2.70 15.67 9.85
CA GLY A 40 -1.74 16.28 8.91
C GLY A 40 -1.73 15.60 7.54
N THR A 41 -0.60 15.71 6.84
CA THR A 41 -0.47 15.24 5.45
C THR A 41 0.32 13.93 5.36
N VAL A 42 0.30 13.29 4.18
CA VAL A 42 1.07 12.07 3.90
C VAL A 42 2.58 12.24 4.13
N SER A 43 3.15 13.44 3.95
CA SER A 43 4.59 13.68 4.12
C SER A 43 4.93 14.55 5.34
N GLY A 44 3.94 14.84 6.18
CA GLY A 44 4.05 15.76 7.31
C GLY A 44 2.83 15.62 8.21
N GLY A 45 2.64 14.43 8.74
CA GLY A 45 1.47 14.06 9.55
C GLY A 45 1.82 13.04 10.61
N ASN A 46 0.78 12.48 11.22
CA ASN A 46 0.92 11.49 12.28
C ASN A 46 -0.20 10.45 12.19
N LEU A 47 0.13 9.20 12.51
CA LEU A 47 -0.80 8.10 12.67
C LEU A 47 -0.75 7.55 14.10
N SER A 48 -1.86 7.63 14.82
CA SER A 48 -2.06 6.93 16.08
C SER A 48 -2.92 5.68 15.85
N ASN A 49 -2.66 4.61 16.62
CA ASN A 49 -3.37 3.33 16.50
C ASN A 49 -3.40 2.75 15.07
N GLY A 50 -2.29 2.91 14.34
CA GLY A 50 -2.14 2.36 13.00
C GLY A 50 -2.20 0.83 13.01
N LYS A 51 -2.68 0.26 11.91
CA LYS A 51 -2.86 -1.20 11.76
C LYS A 51 -1.88 -1.74 10.72
N ARG A 52 -1.30 -2.91 10.98
CA ARG A 52 -0.42 -3.58 10.01
C ARG A 52 -1.23 -4.31 8.95
N LEU A 53 -0.67 -4.37 7.75
CA LEU A 53 -1.10 -5.34 6.73
C LEU A 53 -0.53 -6.74 7.03
N PRO A 54 -1.25 -7.81 6.64
CA PRO A 54 -0.75 -9.17 6.79
C PRO A 54 0.36 -9.42 5.77
N SER A 55 1.37 -10.20 6.14
CA SER A 55 2.54 -10.41 5.28
C SER A 55 2.24 -11.18 4.00
N ALA A 56 1.11 -11.91 3.93
CA ALA A 56 0.59 -12.52 2.72
C ALA A 56 -0.92 -12.82 2.83
N GLY A 57 -1.54 -13.00 1.67
CA GLY A 57 -2.90 -13.53 1.50
C GLY A 57 -2.97 -14.40 0.23
N THR A 58 -4.19 -14.65 -0.26
CA THR A 58 -4.44 -15.57 -1.38
C THR A 58 -3.67 -15.22 -2.66
N ASN A 59 -3.64 -13.93 -3.01
CA ASN A 59 -3.05 -13.42 -4.27
C ASN A 59 -2.00 -12.33 -4.04
N PHE A 60 -1.59 -12.05 -2.79
CA PHE A 60 -0.64 -10.99 -2.49
C PHE A 60 0.36 -11.37 -1.39
N HIS A 61 1.50 -10.67 -1.35
CA HIS A 61 2.45 -10.71 -0.24
C HIS A 61 3.20 -9.38 -0.09
N VAL A 62 3.78 -9.15 1.08
CA VAL A 62 4.67 -8.02 1.29
C VAL A 62 6.01 -8.25 0.59
N ASN A 63 6.64 -7.18 0.09
CA ASN A 63 7.96 -7.29 -0.51
C ASN A 63 9.00 -7.82 0.50
N SER A 64 8.96 -7.41 1.77
CA SER A 64 9.88 -7.93 2.78
C SER A 64 9.18 -8.20 4.08
N ARG A 65 9.09 -9.48 4.46
CA ARG A 65 8.52 -9.91 5.74
C ARG A 65 9.32 -9.40 6.93
N LEU A 66 10.65 -9.37 6.80
CA LEU A 66 11.53 -8.81 7.84
C LEU A 66 11.27 -7.31 8.01
N SER A 67 11.17 -6.59 6.89
CA SER A 67 10.84 -5.17 6.88
C SER A 67 9.46 -4.91 7.49
N ALA A 68 8.45 -5.69 7.13
CA ALA A 68 7.12 -5.60 7.70
C ALA A 68 7.14 -5.82 9.22
N LEU A 69 7.85 -6.85 9.68
CA LEU A 69 8.03 -7.17 11.09
C LEU A 69 8.67 -6.02 11.86
N VAL A 70 9.86 -5.59 11.44
CA VAL A 70 10.70 -4.65 12.20
C VAL A 70 10.24 -3.20 12.06
N MET A 71 9.92 -2.74 10.85
CA MET A 71 9.56 -1.34 10.63
C MET A 71 8.08 -1.06 10.84
N GLY A 72 7.22 -2.09 10.74
CA GLY A 72 5.79 -1.92 10.82
C GLY A 72 5.23 -1.15 9.62
N ASN A 73 4.72 -1.90 8.62
CA ASN A 73 3.94 -1.33 7.52
C ASN A 73 2.55 -0.94 8.01
N TYR A 74 2.48 0.08 8.87
CA TYR A 74 1.24 0.58 9.44
C TYR A 74 0.53 1.49 8.45
N VAL A 75 -0.79 1.38 8.40
CA VAL A 75 -1.69 2.30 7.70
C VAL A 75 -2.88 2.63 8.60
N HIS A 76 -3.68 3.62 8.22
CA HIS A 76 -4.98 3.83 8.85
C HIS A 76 -5.86 2.57 8.67
N GLU A 77 -6.66 2.19 9.67
CA GLU A 77 -7.47 0.96 9.63
C GLU A 77 -8.36 0.85 8.37
N LYS A 78 -9.05 1.94 8.01
CA LYS A 78 -9.85 2.00 6.77
C LYS A 78 -9.04 1.74 5.50
N VAL A 79 -7.77 2.17 5.45
CA VAL A 79 -6.88 1.89 4.33
C VAL A 79 -6.49 0.42 4.30
N ARG A 80 -6.18 -0.17 5.47
CA ARG A 80 -5.90 -1.61 5.58
C ARG A 80 -7.10 -2.41 5.05
N ASP A 81 -8.29 -2.11 5.54
CA ASP A 81 -9.49 -2.89 5.23
C ASP A 81 -9.84 -2.78 3.74
N LEU A 82 -9.80 -1.57 3.19
CA LEU A 82 -9.96 -1.34 1.74
C LEU A 82 -8.98 -2.17 0.89
N ILE A 83 -7.71 -2.23 1.29
CA ILE A 83 -6.69 -2.98 0.55
C ILE A 83 -6.97 -4.48 0.60
N LEU A 84 -7.42 -5.00 1.75
CA LEU A 84 -7.75 -6.41 1.90
C LEU A 84 -8.98 -6.79 1.07
N ASP A 85 -10.03 -5.99 1.11
CA ASP A 85 -11.24 -6.20 0.31
C ASP A 85 -10.96 -6.11 -1.20
N ALA A 86 -10.03 -5.23 -1.59
CA ALA A 86 -9.55 -5.16 -2.97
C ALA A 86 -8.79 -6.42 -3.39
N TYR A 87 -7.92 -6.96 -2.54
CA TYR A 87 -7.22 -8.22 -2.82
C TYR A 87 -8.18 -9.41 -2.88
N ASP A 88 -9.15 -9.48 -1.98
CA ASP A 88 -10.18 -10.52 -2.00
C ASP A 88 -10.99 -10.47 -3.29
N SER A 89 -11.44 -9.27 -3.71
CA SER A 89 -12.12 -9.08 -5.00
C SER A 89 -11.25 -9.50 -6.19
N LEU A 90 -9.97 -9.13 -6.20
CA LEU A 90 -9.03 -9.50 -7.25
C LEU A 90 -8.71 -10.99 -7.27
N SER A 91 -8.79 -11.68 -6.13
CA SER A 91 -8.56 -13.13 -6.08
C SER A 91 -9.64 -13.90 -6.82
N VAL A 92 -10.84 -13.32 -6.92
CA VAL A 92 -11.96 -13.88 -7.68
C VAL A 92 -11.89 -13.47 -9.16
N ILE A 93 -11.64 -12.18 -9.44
CA ILE A 93 -11.70 -11.64 -10.81
C ILE A 93 -10.43 -11.98 -11.61
N LEU A 94 -9.27 -12.05 -10.95
CA LEU A 94 -7.95 -12.27 -11.54
C LEU A 94 -7.18 -13.35 -10.76
N PRO A 95 -7.70 -14.60 -10.69
CA PRO A 95 -7.20 -15.64 -9.77
C PRO A 95 -5.74 -16.04 -10.01
N ASN A 96 -5.25 -15.83 -11.24
CA ASN A 96 -3.87 -16.17 -11.61
C ASN A 96 -2.88 -15.02 -11.39
N LYS A 97 -3.32 -13.84 -10.94
CA LYS A 97 -2.47 -12.67 -10.76
C LYS A 97 -1.90 -12.61 -9.35
N LYS A 98 -0.63 -12.23 -9.26
CA LYS A 98 0.11 -12.06 -8.01
C LYS A 98 0.45 -10.59 -7.81
N PHE A 99 0.15 -10.08 -6.62
CA PHE A 99 0.41 -8.71 -6.22
C PHE A 99 1.44 -8.65 -5.11
N ILE A 100 2.17 -7.54 -5.05
CA ILE A 100 3.14 -7.28 -3.98
C ILE A 100 2.92 -5.86 -3.49
N TYR A 101 2.69 -5.70 -2.19
CA TYR A 101 2.73 -4.38 -1.57
C TYR A 101 4.09 -4.12 -0.95
N GLY A 102 4.50 -2.85 -0.99
CA GLY A 102 5.77 -2.37 -0.48
C GLY A 102 5.62 -1.63 0.85
N GLN A 103 6.30 -0.51 0.94
CA GLN A 103 6.30 0.35 2.10
C GLN A 103 4.97 1.07 2.26
N ALA A 104 4.49 1.12 3.50
CA ALA A 104 3.37 1.96 3.89
C ALA A 104 3.86 3.27 4.51
N GLY A 105 3.15 4.37 4.25
CA GLY A 105 3.37 5.66 4.88
C GLY A 105 2.72 5.74 6.27
N GLY A 106 2.91 4.76 7.15
CA GLY A 106 2.60 4.93 8.57
C GLY A 106 3.85 5.35 9.34
N ASN A 107 3.71 5.70 10.62
CA ASN A 107 4.76 6.05 11.59
C ASN A 107 5.82 4.94 11.84
N GLY A 108 6.24 4.21 10.82
CA GLY A 108 7.36 3.28 10.84
C GLY A 108 8.69 4.01 10.66
N ILE A 109 9.79 3.26 10.80
CA ILE A 109 11.17 3.80 10.81
C ILE A 109 11.50 4.66 9.58
N PHE A 110 10.96 4.30 8.40
CA PHE A 110 11.23 5.02 7.15
C PHE A 110 10.21 6.13 6.83
N SER A 111 9.13 6.23 7.59
CA SER A 111 8.11 7.27 7.41
C SER A 111 7.62 7.79 8.76
N PRO A 112 8.52 8.26 9.64
CA PRO A 112 8.20 8.61 11.04
C PRO A 112 7.29 9.83 11.20
N ARG A 113 6.87 10.47 10.09
CA ARG A 113 6.01 11.66 10.03
C ARG A 113 4.96 11.54 8.93
N SER A 114 4.29 10.39 8.88
CA SER A 114 3.27 10.12 7.89
C SER A 114 1.97 9.68 8.54
N ASN A 115 0.86 10.06 7.90
CA ASN A 115 -0.48 9.92 8.46
C ASN A 115 -1.13 8.55 8.19
N GLY A 116 -0.43 7.56 7.64
CA GLY A 116 -1.00 6.23 7.35
C GLY A 116 -1.90 6.15 6.13
N MET A 117 -1.97 7.20 5.32
CA MET A 117 -2.89 7.31 4.17
C MET A 117 -2.20 7.09 2.82
N SER A 118 -1.05 6.41 2.80
CA SER A 118 -0.37 6.06 1.55
C SER A 118 0.32 4.70 1.64
N ILE A 119 0.45 4.05 0.49
CA ILE A 119 1.15 2.79 0.36
C ILE A 119 1.72 2.60 -1.04
N ASP A 120 2.87 1.97 -1.12
CA ASP A 120 3.46 1.51 -2.36
C ASP A 120 2.97 0.10 -2.72
N PHE A 121 2.77 -0.11 -4.01
CA PHE A 121 2.57 -1.42 -4.60
C PHE A 121 3.61 -1.63 -5.68
N MET A 122 4.25 -2.79 -5.70
CA MET A 122 5.13 -3.15 -6.81
C MET A 122 4.28 -3.37 -8.06
N VAL A 123 4.82 -3.03 -9.23
CA VAL A 123 4.14 -3.31 -10.48
C VAL A 123 3.97 -4.83 -10.64
N PRO A 124 2.76 -5.33 -10.94
CA PRO A 124 2.58 -6.73 -11.29
C PRO A 124 3.34 -7.03 -12.59
N VAL A 125 3.90 -8.23 -12.70
CA VAL A 125 4.71 -8.62 -13.85
C VAL A 125 4.29 -9.96 -14.42
N ILE A 126 4.57 -10.11 -15.71
CA ILE A 126 4.51 -11.38 -16.43
C ILE A 126 5.90 -11.78 -16.92
N ASP A 127 6.14 -13.07 -17.05
CA ASP A 127 7.32 -13.63 -17.69
C ASP A 127 7.25 -13.53 -19.23
N LEU A 128 8.24 -14.11 -19.91
CA LEU A 128 8.30 -14.14 -21.38
C LEU A 128 7.19 -15.00 -22.01
N GLN A 129 6.61 -15.92 -21.25
CA GLN A 129 5.50 -16.78 -21.66
C GLN A 129 4.13 -16.13 -21.39
N GLY A 130 4.10 -14.96 -20.73
CA GLY A 130 2.89 -14.25 -20.37
C GLY A 130 2.24 -14.71 -19.06
N ASN A 131 2.90 -15.58 -18.29
CA ASN A 131 2.39 -16.04 -16.99
C ASN A 131 2.67 -14.98 -15.93
N SER A 132 1.71 -14.79 -15.01
CA SER A 132 1.93 -13.91 -13.87
C SER A 132 3.04 -14.45 -12.98
N THR A 133 3.98 -13.59 -12.65
CA THR A 133 5.09 -13.89 -11.77
C THR A 133 5.32 -12.73 -10.83
N THR A 134 6.30 -12.86 -9.95
CA THR A 134 6.68 -11.84 -8.97
C THR A 134 7.97 -11.19 -9.41
N LEU A 135 8.10 -9.90 -9.15
CA LEU A 135 9.39 -9.24 -9.24
C LEU A 135 10.39 -9.96 -8.33
N PRO A 136 11.68 -10.00 -8.70
CA PRO A 136 12.71 -10.48 -7.78
C PRO A 136 12.73 -9.54 -6.57
N ILE A 137 12.58 -10.08 -5.37
CA ILE A 137 12.60 -9.31 -4.13
C ILE A 137 13.75 -9.79 -3.26
N TYR A 138 14.86 -9.06 -3.31
CA TYR A 138 16.11 -9.42 -2.64
C TYR A 138 16.72 -8.21 -1.91
N PRO A 139 17.50 -8.41 -0.84
CA PRO A 139 18.17 -7.30 -0.18
C PRO A 139 19.04 -6.45 -1.13
N TRP A 140 19.79 -7.08 -2.05
CA TRP A 140 20.67 -6.39 -2.99
C TRP A 140 19.94 -5.63 -4.11
N ASN A 141 18.65 -5.88 -4.32
CA ASN A 141 17.82 -5.06 -5.20
C ASN A 141 16.83 -4.20 -4.41
N GLN A 142 17.17 -3.90 -3.15
CA GLN A 142 16.36 -3.07 -2.25
C GLN A 142 14.93 -3.59 -2.14
N PHE A 143 14.76 -4.91 -2.04
CA PHE A 143 13.45 -5.55 -1.95
C PHE A 143 12.50 -5.15 -3.10
N GLY A 144 13.03 -5.14 -4.33
CA GLY A 144 12.29 -4.78 -5.54
C GLY A 144 12.48 -3.33 -5.97
N TYR A 145 12.74 -2.40 -5.04
CA TYR A 145 12.86 -0.97 -5.34
C TYR A 145 14.04 -0.61 -6.25
N GLY A 146 15.07 -1.46 -6.33
CA GLY A 146 16.21 -1.31 -7.24
C GLY A 146 16.00 -1.93 -8.63
N VAL A 147 14.84 -2.55 -8.89
CA VAL A 147 14.47 -3.04 -10.23
C VAL A 147 14.15 -1.83 -11.11
N LYS A 148 14.66 -1.84 -12.34
CA LYS A 148 14.43 -0.80 -13.37
C LYS A 148 13.81 -1.44 -14.60
N PHE A 149 12.81 -0.79 -15.14
CA PHE A 149 12.18 -1.09 -16.42
C PHE A 149 12.61 -0.06 -17.47
N ASN A 150 12.49 -0.42 -18.74
CA ASN A 150 12.66 0.56 -19.81
C ASN A 150 11.37 1.35 -20.02
N VAL A 151 11.40 2.31 -20.95
CA VAL A 151 10.29 3.22 -21.29
C VAL A 151 9.04 2.54 -21.86
N ILE A 152 9.06 1.22 -22.04
CA ILE A 152 7.89 0.41 -22.45
C ILE A 152 7.54 -0.67 -21.41
N GLY A 153 8.05 -0.55 -20.18
CA GLY A 153 7.74 -1.46 -19.09
C GLY A 153 8.35 -2.85 -19.24
N LYS A 154 9.51 -2.98 -19.90
CA LYS A 154 10.22 -4.27 -20.06
C LYS A 154 11.55 -4.28 -19.32
N ARG A 155 11.85 -5.41 -18.69
CA ARG A 155 13.13 -5.77 -18.10
C ARG A 155 13.26 -7.29 -18.14
N SER A 156 13.96 -7.83 -19.14
CA SER A 156 14.08 -9.28 -19.33
C SER A 156 14.45 -10.01 -18.01
N PRO A 157 13.76 -11.11 -17.66
CA PRO A 157 12.68 -11.79 -18.39
C PRO A 157 11.26 -11.23 -18.15
N TYR A 158 11.13 -10.09 -17.46
CA TYR A 158 9.87 -9.53 -17.01
C TYR A 158 9.31 -8.44 -17.92
N ARG A 159 7.99 -8.34 -17.93
CA ARG A 159 7.23 -7.21 -18.47
C ARG A 159 6.18 -6.78 -17.45
N ILE A 160 5.94 -5.48 -17.33
CA ILE A 160 4.85 -4.96 -16.50
C ILE A 160 3.52 -5.45 -17.08
N ASP A 161 2.70 -6.01 -16.20
CA ASP A 161 1.31 -6.37 -16.50
C ASP A 161 0.41 -5.17 -16.24
N PHE A 162 0.37 -4.26 -17.21
CA PHE A 162 -0.44 -3.04 -17.10
C PHE A 162 -1.93 -3.34 -16.91
N GLN A 163 -2.44 -4.46 -17.43
CA GLN A 163 -3.85 -4.84 -17.25
C GLN A 163 -4.13 -5.20 -15.79
N ALA A 164 -3.27 -6.01 -15.16
CA ALA A 164 -3.40 -6.33 -13.74
C ALA A 164 -3.21 -5.10 -12.85
N MET A 165 -2.28 -4.21 -13.20
CA MET A 165 -2.06 -2.96 -12.47
C MET A 165 -3.30 -2.06 -12.53
N ALA A 166 -3.84 -1.84 -13.73
CA ALA A 166 -5.04 -1.02 -13.91
C ALA A 166 -6.26 -1.62 -13.19
N ALA A 167 -6.44 -2.94 -13.25
CA ALA A 167 -7.51 -3.61 -12.53
C ALA A 167 -7.37 -3.40 -11.01
N HIS A 168 -6.16 -3.48 -10.45
CA HIS A 168 -5.98 -3.26 -9.03
C HIS A 168 -6.30 -1.83 -8.60
N ILE A 169 -5.79 -0.82 -9.32
CA ILE A 169 -6.10 0.58 -9.04
C ILE A 169 -7.61 0.84 -9.18
N PHE A 170 -8.24 0.23 -10.19
CA PHE A 170 -9.68 0.36 -10.42
C PHE A 170 -10.50 -0.22 -9.27
N ILE A 171 -10.16 -1.42 -8.78
CA ILE A 171 -10.85 -2.04 -7.65
C ILE A 171 -10.65 -1.23 -6.36
N LEU A 172 -9.42 -0.74 -6.10
CA LEU A 172 -9.18 0.18 -4.97
C LEU A 172 -10.08 1.42 -5.06
N ASN A 173 -10.15 2.07 -6.22
CA ASN A 173 -10.98 3.27 -6.40
C ASN A 173 -12.47 2.96 -6.23
N LYS A 174 -12.93 1.85 -6.80
CA LYS A 174 -14.33 1.41 -6.74
C LYS A 174 -14.78 1.11 -5.31
N LEU A 175 -13.94 0.46 -4.51
CA LEU A 175 -14.28 0.07 -3.14
C LEU A 175 -14.04 1.18 -2.13
N ALA A 176 -13.21 2.19 -2.43
CA ALA A 176 -12.83 3.23 -1.47
C ALA A 176 -14.03 3.89 -0.78
N ALA A 177 -15.09 4.21 -1.55
CA ALA A 177 -16.29 4.86 -1.02
C ALA A 177 -16.98 4.01 0.06
N GLN A 178 -16.95 2.67 -0.04
CA GLN A 178 -17.54 1.77 0.95
C GLN A 178 -16.81 1.82 2.30
N HIS A 179 -15.56 2.28 2.32
CA HIS A 179 -14.80 2.51 3.54
C HIS A 179 -14.82 3.99 3.99
N GLY A 180 -15.62 4.84 3.33
CA GLY A 180 -15.62 6.29 3.56
C GLY A 180 -14.30 6.94 3.14
N MET A 181 -13.68 6.41 2.09
CA MET A 181 -12.38 6.82 1.56
C MET A 181 -12.49 7.15 0.07
N SER A 182 -11.47 7.84 -0.45
CA SER A 182 -11.25 8.03 -1.87
C SER A 182 -9.77 7.81 -2.22
N VAL A 183 -9.49 7.42 -3.45
CA VAL A 183 -8.13 7.42 -4.00
C VAL A 183 -7.82 8.84 -4.43
N ALA A 184 -6.99 9.54 -3.66
CA ALA A 184 -6.67 10.95 -3.92
C ALA A 184 -5.78 11.11 -5.16
N ARG A 185 -4.80 10.21 -5.32
CA ARG A 185 -3.85 10.20 -6.44
C ARG A 185 -3.04 8.92 -6.49
N VAL A 186 -2.53 8.63 -7.69
CA VAL A 186 -1.61 7.52 -7.94
C VAL A 186 -0.33 8.02 -8.58
N PHE A 187 0.80 7.87 -7.89
CA PHE A 187 2.12 8.17 -8.43
C PHE A 187 2.65 6.94 -9.16
N PHE A 188 2.94 7.10 -10.45
CA PHE A 188 3.56 6.10 -11.30
C PHE A 188 4.40 6.80 -12.36
N ASP A 189 5.42 6.14 -12.91
CA ASP A 189 6.31 6.73 -13.93
C ASP A 189 5.51 7.41 -15.07
N PRO A 190 5.66 8.73 -15.28
CA PRO A 190 4.88 9.46 -16.27
C PRO A 190 5.10 8.98 -17.72
N GLY A 191 6.26 8.39 -18.03
CA GLY A 191 6.52 7.80 -19.35
C GLY A 191 5.75 6.49 -19.58
N LEU A 192 5.37 5.79 -18.50
CA LEU A 192 4.61 4.54 -18.57
C LEU A 192 3.09 4.74 -18.36
N GLN A 193 2.65 5.87 -17.79
CA GLN A 193 1.23 6.20 -17.64
C GLN A 193 0.41 6.09 -18.95
N PRO A 194 0.90 6.55 -20.13
CA PRO A 194 0.16 6.37 -21.39
C PRO A 194 -0.09 4.90 -21.76
N ILE A 195 0.79 3.98 -21.33
CA ILE A 195 0.60 2.54 -21.57
C ILE A 195 -0.46 2.00 -20.60
N LEU A 196 -0.44 2.43 -19.34
CA LEU A 196 -1.46 2.10 -18.34
C LEU A 196 -2.85 2.55 -18.81
N PHE A 197 -2.97 3.76 -19.36
CA PHE A 197 -4.27 4.31 -19.79
C PHE A 197 -4.88 3.61 -21.02
N ARG A 198 -4.09 2.84 -21.77
CA ARG A 198 -4.58 2.02 -22.91
C ARG A 198 -5.16 0.66 -22.48
N THR A 199 -5.13 0.35 -21.19
CA THR A 199 -5.69 -0.91 -20.65
C THR A 199 -7.22 -0.85 -20.57
N ALA A 200 -7.86 -1.98 -20.24
CA ALA A 200 -9.32 -2.06 -20.17
C ALA A 200 -9.94 -1.06 -19.18
N PHE A 201 -9.27 -0.79 -18.06
CA PHE A 201 -9.71 0.20 -17.05
C PHE A 201 -9.00 1.55 -17.19
N GLY A 202 -7.98 1.65 -18.03
CA GLY A 202 -7.05 2.77 -18.08
C GLY A 202 -7.71 4.13 -18.36
N ALA A 203 -8.64 4.18 -19.32
CA ALA A 203 -9.36 5.42 -19.64
C ALA A 203 -10.21 5.91 -18.47
N LYS A 204 -10.87 4.99 -17.75
CA LYS A 204 -11.67 5.30 -16.56
C LYS A 204 -10.79 5.80 -15.42
N LEU A 205 -9.63 5.16 -15.20
CA LEU A 205 -8.65 5.61 -14.22
C LEU A 205 -8.17 7.04 -14.51
N GLN A 206 -7.87 7.34 -15.78
CA GLN A 206 -7.42 8.67 -16.19
C GLN A 206 -8.48 9.75 -15.95
N GLN A 207 -9.77 9.40 -16.02
CA GLN A 207 -10.89 10.31 -15.79
C GLN A 207 -11.19 10.53 -14.30
N GLU A 208 -11.07 9.47 -13.48
CA GLU A 208 -11.53 9.47 -12.09
C GLU A 208 -10.44 9.77 -11.08
N ILE A 209 -9.16 9.58 -11.43
CA ILE A 209 -8.05 9.65 -10.48
C ILE A 209 -6.97 10.58 -11.00
N ASN A 210 -6.41 11.38 -10.09
CA ASN A 210 -5.24 12.17 -10.39
C ASN A 210 -3.97 11.30 -10.50
N PHE A 211 -3.37 11.27 -11.69
CA PHE A 211 -2.04 10.71 -11.92
C PHE A 211 -1.04 11.85 -12.11
N PRO A 212 -0.45 12.37 -11.01
CA PRO A 212 0.54 13.42 -11.12
C PRO A 212 1.78 12.95 -11.90
N GLY A 213 2.59 13.93 -12.32
CA GLY A 213 3.94 13.69 -12.78
C GLY A 213 4.84 13.11 -11.67
N LYS A 214 6.17 13.21 -11.83
CA LYS A 214 7.11 12.70 -10.81
C LYS A 214 6.80 13.30 -9.42
N PRO A 215 6.69 12.49 -8.35
CA PRO A 215 6.57 13.02 -7.00
C PRO A 215 7.87 13.74 -6.61
N GLY A 216 7.78 15.06 -6.42
CA GLY A 216 8.87 15.89 -5.91
C GLY A 216 10.14 15.86 -6.78
N ASN A 217 11.30 16.00 -6.12
CA ASN A 217 12.63 16.06 -6.76
C ASN A 217 13.28 14.67 -6.96
N SER A 218 12.50 13.58 -7.00
CA SER A 218 13.07 12.23 -7.14
C SER A 218 13.74 12.06 -8.50
N ALA A 219 15.06 11.85 -8.49
CA ALA A 219 15.84 11.53 -9.68
C ALA A 219 15.58 10.10 -10.20
N LEU A 220 15.01 9.22 -9.36
CA LEU A 220 14.76 7.82 -9.71
C LEU A 220 13.35 7.65 -10.32
N PRO A 221 13.24 6.92 -11.45
CA PRO A 221 11.94 6.60 -12.05
C PRO A 221 11.13 5.67 -11.14
N TYR A 222 9.83 5.94 -11.01
CA TYR A 222 8.85 5.11 -10.29
C TYR A 222 8.29 4.05 -11.25
N ASP A 223 9.19 3.30 -11.90
CA ASP A 223 8.85 2.37 -12.98
C ASP A 223 8.56 0.94 -12.50
N ASN A 224 8.98 0.61 -11.28
CA ASN A 224 8.87 -0.70 -10.65
C ASN A 224 7.83 -0.77 -9.52
N HIS A 225 7.29 0.37 -9.12
CA HIS A 225 6.22 0.48 -8.14
C HIS A 225 5.36 1.71 -8.44
N TYR A 226 4.17 1.72 -7.86
CA TYR A 226 3.28 2.88 -7.85
C TYR A 226 2.81 3.12 -6.42
N ARG A 227 2.66 4.38 -6.06
CA ARG A 227 2.15 4.79 -4.76
C ARG A 227 0.71 5.24 -4.88
N VAL A 228 -0.14 4.76 -4.01
CA VAL A 228 -1.52 5.22 -3.89
C VAL A 228 -1.63 6.06 -2.62
N ASP A 229 -2.06 7.32 -2.77
CA ASP A 229 -2.45 8.17 -1.66
C ASP A 229 -3.97 8.13 -1.53
N PHE A 230 -4.47 7.96 -0.31
CA PHE A 230 -5.89 7.98 0.02
C PHE A 230 -6.27 9.26 0.76
N SER A 231 -7.56 9.59 0.73
CA SER A 231 -8.18 10.61 1.57
C SER A 231 -9.48 10.09 2.15
N PHE A 232 -9.96 10.70 3.24
CA PHE A 232 -11.33 10.49 3.67
C PHE A 232 -12.29 11.09 2.64
N SER A 233 -13.40 10.41 2.35
CA SER A 233 -14.45 10.96 1.50
C SER A 233 -15.08 12.17 2.15
N THR A 234 -15.42 13.19 1.35
CA THR A 234 -16.05 14.43 1.82
C THR A 234 -17.58 14.34 1.92
N GLU A 235 -18.18 13.15 1.86
CA GLU A 235 -19.64 13.01 1.89
C GLU A 235 -20.20 13.15 3.33
N SER A 236 -20.89 14.28 3.52
CA SER A 236 -21.81 14.72 4.59
C SER A 236 -21.31 14.72 6.05
N VAL A 237 -20.45 15.69 6.38
CA VAL A 237 -20.61 16.43 7.66
C VAL A 237 -21.73 17.45 7.45
N ASN A 238 -22.98 16.98 7.34
CA ASN A 238 -24.18 17.82 7.33
C ASN A 238 -25.40 16.93 7.65
N GLU A 239 -25.37 16.25 8.79
CA GLU A 239 -26.59 15.81 9.46
C GLU A 239 -26.33 15.72 10.96
N THR A 240 -27.23 16.33 11.75
CA THR A 240 -27.27 16.48 13.21
C THR A 240 -26.39 17.57 13.87
N VAL A 241 -26.69 18.85 13.56
CA VAL A 241 -26.96 19.82 14.63
C VAL A 241 -28.40 20.28 14.48
N THR A 242 -29.32 19.49 15.03
CA THR A 242 -30.68 19.92 15.34
C THR A 242 -30.91 19.68 16.82
N GLY A 243 -31.21 20.77 17.54
CA GLY A 243 -31.70 20.71 18.91
C GLY A 243 -30.74 21.25 19.96
N THR A 244 -30.64 22.58 20.08
CA THR A 244 -31.10 23.18 21.34
C THR A 244 -31.49 24.62 21.08
N ASP A 245 -32.74 24.88 21.40
CA ASP A 245 -33.39 26.17 21.35
C ASP A 245 -32.67 27.22 22.19
N GLN A 246 -32.82 28.43 21.66
CA GLN A 246 -32.83 29.72 22.31
C GLN A 246 -33.07 29.67 23.82
N ASN A 247 -32.13 30.21 24.60
CA ASN A 247 -32.38 31.09 25.74
C ASN A 247 -31.05 31.46 26.44
N ASN A 248 -30.50 32.65 26.16
CA ASN A 248 -30.18 33.62 27.23
C ASN A 248 -29.64 34.94 26.65
N THR A 249 -30.51 35.94 26.70
CA THR A 249 -30.29 37.26 27.33
C THR A 249 -28.99 38.01 27.06
N ALA A 250 -29.19 39.16 26.41
CA ALA A 250 -28.33 40.32 26.34
C ALA A 250 -27.57 40.66 27.63
N LYS A 251 -26.30 41.05 27.48
CA LYS A 251 -25.66 42.11 28.28
C LYS A 251 -24.43 42.66 27.56
N ASN A 252 -24.59 43.90 27.09
CA ASN A 252 -23.66 45.06 27.13
C ASN A 252 -22.15 44.78 27.19
N TYR A 253 -21.38 45.45 26.33
CA TYR A 253 -20.44 46.55 26.61
C TYR A 253 -19.93 47.03 25.22
N ARG A 254 -20.27 48.27 24.82
CA ARG A 254 -19.35 49.42 24.75
C ARG A 254 -18.01 49.12 24.10
#